data_AF-A0A5J6FLA1-F1
#
_entry.id   AF-A0A5J6FLA1-F1
#
_cell.length_a   1.000
_cell.length_b   1.000
_cell.length_c   1.000
_cell.angle_alpha   90.00
_cell.angle_beta   90.00
_cell.angle_gamma   90.00
#
_symmetry.space_group_name_H-M   'P 1'
#
loop_
_entity.id
_entity.type
_entity.pdbx_description
1 polymer ?
#
loop_
_entity_poly.entity_id
_entity_poly.type
_entity_poly.pdbx_seq_one_letter_code
_entity_poly.pdbx_strand_id
1 'polypeptide(L)'
;MRVRQAVLPVLALLVLTTAGCSSSGDEDGDGDDQRLTGLRETYCRELGMWQRVRNSADTVTPDPSAYDEAGDVAQDVLRAMRPLREESVHGGATTLGEATARTVGNSDGEAEGSVVRYCADAGFETLTR
;
A
#
# COMPACT_ATOMS: atom_id res chain seq x y z
N MET A 1 -19.53 -1.11 74.97
CA MET A 1 -20.33 0.02 74.46
C MET A 1 -19.53 0.74 73.39
N ARG A 2 -20.13 0.93 72.19
CA ARG A 2 -19.96 2.03 71.21
C ARG A 2 -18.54 2.40 70.70
N VAL A 3 -18.25 2.74 69.44
CA VAL A 3 -18.81 2.60 68.07
C VAL A 3 -17.81 3.37 67.16
N ARG A 4 -17.34 2.73 66.08
CA ARG A 4 -17.02 3.21 64.70
C ARG A 4 -16.19 4.49 64.45
N GLN A 5 -15.27 4.40 63.48
CA GLN A 5 -15.36 5.01 62.13
C GLN A 5 -14.20 4.48 61.25
N ALA A 6 -14.50 3.70 60.19
CA ALA A 6 -14.51 4.09 58.76
C ALA A 6 -13.10 4.43 58.24
N VAL A 7 -12.57 3.84 57.15
CA VAL A 7 -12.91 4.12 55.74
C VAL A 7 -12.49 2.93 54.84
N LEU A 8 -13.34 2.56 53.87
CA LEU A 8 -12.99 1.82 52.65
C LEU A 8 -13.18 2.76 51.44
N PRO A 9 -12.39 2.63 50.36
CA PRO A 9 -12.94 1.99 49.14
C PRO A 9 -11.89 1.12 48.41
N VAL A 10 -12.17 -0.16 48.10
CA VAL A 10 -12.81 -0.68 46.87
C VAL A 10 -12.20 -0.14 45.57
N LEU A 11 -11.36 -0.95 44.92
CA LEU A 11 -11.05 -0.86 43.49
C LEU A 11 -11.22 -2.26 42.88
N ALA A 12 -12.29 -2.38 42.10
CA ALA A 12 -12.70 -3.59 41.42
C ALA A 12 -11.77 -3.88 40.22
N LEU A 13 -11.18 -5.07 40.20
CA LEU A 13 -10.49 -5.62 39.02
C LEU A 13 -11.54 -6.21 38.09
N LEU A 14 -11.86 -5.48 37.01
CA LEU A 14 -12.65 -5.98 35.89
C LEU A 14 -11.78 -6.91 35.04
N VAL A 15 -11.95 -8.22 35.22
CA VAL A 15 -11.45 -9.25 34.31
C VAL A 15 -12.44 -9.37 33.15
N LEU A 16 -12.10 -8.79 32.00
CA LEU A 16 -12.84 -8.98 30.76
C LEU A 16 -12.32 -10.24 30.06
N THR A 17 -13.05 -11.33 30.23
CA THR A 17 -13.00 -12.51 29.38
C THR A 17 -13.65 -12.19 28.03
N THR A 18 -12.87 -11.92 26.99
CA THR A 18 -13.37 -11.98 25.62
C THR A 18 -13.19 -13.40 25.10
N ALA A 19 -14.33 -14.08 24.97
CA ALA A 19 -14.49 -15.38 24.35
C ALA A 19 -13.72 -15.46 23.03
N GLY A 20 -12.86 -16.48 22.93
CA GLY A 20 -12.35 -16.95 21.64
C GLY A 20 -13.52 -17.49 20.83
N CYS A 21 -13.85 -16.77 19.77
CA CYS A 21 -14.80 -17.20 18.75
C CYS A 21 -14.00 -17.77 17.57
N SER A 22 -14.38 -18.98 17.16
CA SER A 22 -13.72 -19.86 16.20
C SER A 22 -13.55 -19.31 14.77
N SER A 23 -12.49 -19.73 14.09
CA SER A 23 -12.51 -20.25 12.71
C SER A 23 -11.22 -21.06 12.50
N SER A 24 -11.21 -22.39 12.64
CA SER A 24 -11.33 -23.38 11.54
C SER A 24 -10.79 -22.87 10.19
N GLY A 25 -9.69 -23.45 9.73
CA GLY A 25 -9.10 -23.19 8.41
C GLY A 25 -7.60 -23.43 8.37
N ASP A 26 -7.20 -24.69 8.42
CA ASP A 26 -5.86 -25.21 8.18
C ASP A 26 -5.34 -24.88 6.75
N GLU A 27 -4.05 -24.59 6.62
CA GLU A 27 -3.15 -24.92 5.48
C GLU A 27 -3.17 -24.17 4.11
N ASP A 28 -3.90 -23.05 3.92
CA ASP A 28 -3.85 -22.28 2.63
C ASP A 28 -2.99 -20.98 2.65
N GLY A 29 -2.41 -20.60 3.80
CA GLY A 29 -1.79 -19.27 4.00
C GLY A 29 -0.59 -18.94 3.09
N ASP A 30 0.27 -19.92 2.80
CA ASP A 30 1.47 -19.69 1.98
C ASP A 30 1.16 -19.45 0.49
N GLY A 31 0.04 -19.94 -0.03
CA GLY A 31 -0.33 -19.81 -1.44
C GLY A 31 -0.81 -18.40 -1.79
N ASP A 32 -1.60 -17.81 -0.89
CA ASP A 32 -2.13 -16.46 -1.07
C ASP A 32 -1.04 -15.40 -0.89
N ASP A 33 -0.10 -15.59 0.04
CA ASP A 33 1.01 -14.67 0.26
C ASP A 33 1.99 -14.65 -0.93
N GLN A 34 2.30 -15.82 -1.50
CA GLN A 34 3.12 -15.92 -2.72
C GLN A 34 2.42 -15.27 -3.92
N ARG A 35 1.11 -15.47 -4.06
CA ARG A 35 0.31 -14.81 -5.10
C ARG A 35 0.34 -13.29 -4.94
N LEU A 36 0.11 -12.77 -3.73
CA LEU A 36 0.14 -11.33 -3.46
C LEU A 36 1.53 -10.75 -3.74
N THR A 37 2.59 -11.46 -3.38
CA THR A 37 3.97 -11.06 -3.68
C THR A 37 4.19 -10.91 -5.19
N GLY A 38 3.74 -11.87 -6.00
CA GLY A 38 3.87 -11.79 -7.46
C GLY A 38 3.04 -10.66 -8.09
N LEU A 39 1.89 -10.33 -7.50
CA LEU A 39 1.09 -9.18 -7.93
C LEU A 39 1.80 -7.85 -7.62
N ARG A 40 2.36 -7.71 -6.41
CA ARG A 40 3.14 -6.55 -5.99
C ARG A 40 4.39 -6.37 -6.86
N GLU A 41 5.12 -7.45 -7.13
CA GLU A 41 6.26 -7.45 -8.04
C GLU A 41 5.87 -6.90 -9.42
N THR A 42 4.80 -7.45 -10.00
CA THR A 42 4.32 -7.04 -11.32
C THR A 42 3.99 -5.56 -11.33
N TYR A 43 3.22 -5.09 -10.35
CA TYR A 43 2.88 -3.68 -10.22
C TYR A 43 4.12 -2.78 -10.11
N CYS A 44 5.06 -3.11 -9.21
CA CYS A 44 6.26 -2.30 -8.98
C CYS A 44 7.18 -2.27 -10.19
N ARG A 45 7.27 -3.38 -10.94
CA ARG A 45 8.02 -3.44 -12.20
C ARG A 45 7.44 -2.51 -13.26
N GLU A 46 6.12 -2.55 -13.47
CA GLU A 46 5.45 -1.67 -14.44
C GLU A 46 5.60 -0.19 -14.02
N LEU A 47 5.44 0.12 -12.72
CA LEU A 47 5.64 1.47 -12.19
C LEU A 47 7.06 1.98 -12.50
N GLY A 48 8.08 1.16 -12.25
CA GLY A 48 9.46 1.51 -12.56
C GLY A 48 9.71 1.67 -14.07
N MET A 49 9.01 0.93 -14.93
CA MET A 49 9.08 1.10 -16.38
C MET A 49 8.50 2.45 -16.81
N TRP A 50 7.30 2.78 -16.33
CA TRP A 50 6.67 4.07 -16.59
C TRP A 50 7.58 5.23 -16.17
N GLN A 51 8.19 5.15 -14.99
CA GLN A 51 9.14 6.16 -14.50
C GLN A 51 10.34 6.33 -15.45
N ARG A 52 10.90 5.24 -16.00
CA ARG A 52 12.00 5.33 -16.99
C ARG A 52 11.57 6.07 -18.25
N VAL A 53 10.45 5.66 -18.82
CA VAL A 53 9.95 6.23 -20.07
C VAL A 53 9.63 7.71 -19.88
N ARG A 54 8.88 8.06 -18.84
CA ARG A 54 8.59 9.46 -18.49
C ARG A 54 9.87 10.28 -18.29
N ASN A 55 10.81 9.79 -17.50
CA ASN A 55 12.07 10.52 -17.23
C ASN A 55 12.95 10.67 -18.48
N SER A 56 12.84 9.76 -19.45
CA SER A 56 13.54 9.88 -20.75
C SER A 56 12.90 10.92 -21.67
N ALA A 57 11.60 11.14 -21.57
CA ALA A 57 10.89 12.20 -22.29
C ALA A 57 11.29 13.60 -21.79
N ASP A 58 11.66 13.74 -20.52
CA ASP A 58 12.12 15.00 -19.89
C ASP A 58 13.59 15.38 -20.22
N THR A 59 14.19 14.78 -21.26
CA THR A 59 15.55 15.11 -21.70
C THR A 59 15.60 16.39 -22.55
N VAL A 60 16.80 16.96 -22.72
CA VAL A 60 17.04 18.26 -23.40
C VAL A 60 16.50 18.30 -24.84
N THR A 61 16.28 17.15 -25.46
CA THR A 61 15.57 16.99 -26.74
C THR A 61 14.45 15.99 -26.55
N PRO A 62 13.24 16.44 -26.19
CA PRO A 62 12.09 15.55 -26.02
C PRO A 62 11.77 14.88 -27.34
N ASP A 63 11.72 13.55 -27.35
CA ASP A 63 11.11 12.81 -28.44
C ASP A 63 9.59 12.82 -28.23
N PRO A 64 8.78 13.40 -29.13
CA PRO A 64 7.33 13.42 -29.00
C PRO A 64 6.72 12.03 -28.82
N SER A 65 7.30 10.98 -29.43
CA SER A 65 6.80 9.59 -29.23
C SER A 65 7.00 9.06 -27.81
N ALA A 66 7.93 9.62 -27.04
CA ALA A 66 8.17 9.17 -25.66
C ALA A 66 7.01 9.54 -24.72
N TYR A 67 6.25 10.59 -25.02
CA TYR A 67 5.05 10.94 -24.24
C TYR A 67 3.89 9.99 -24.53
N ASP A 68 3.72 9.58 -25.79
CA ASP A 68 2.72 8.58 -26.18
C ASP A 68 3.06 7.22 -25.55
N GLU A 69 4.33 6.81 -25.60
CA GLU A 69 4.83 5.60 -24.95
C GLU A 69 4.63 5.64 -23.42
N ALA A 70 4.91 6.78 -22.77
CA ALA A 70 4.64 6.95 -21.35
C ALA A 70 3.15 6.81 -21.02
N GLY A 71 2.26 7.28 -21.90
CA GLY A 71 0.82 7.12 -21.80
C GLY A 71 0.37 5.66 -21.90
N ASP A 72 0.95 4.90 -22.83
CA ASP A 72 0.66 3.47 -22.99
C ASP A 72 1.14 2.66 -21.76
N VAL A 73 2.37 2.90 -21.31
CA VAL A 73 2.91 2.22 -20.11
C VAL A 73 2.13 2.60 -18.85
N ALA A 74 1.61 3.83 -18.76
CA ALA A 74 0.73 4.23 -17.64
C ALA A 74 -0.54 3.36 -17.56
N GLN A 75 -1.10 2.93 -18.69
CA GLN A 75 -2.25 2.01 -18.69
C GLN A 75 -1.87 0.63 -18.17
N ASP A 76 -0.65 0.16 -18.46
CA ASP A 76 -0.15 -1.11 -17.95
C ASP A 76 0.07 -1.07 -16.44
N VAL A 77 0.57 0.05 -15.89
CA VAL A 77 0.64 0.29 -14.44
C VAL A 77 -0.75 0.21 -13.81
N LEU A 78 -1.74 0.91 -14.37
CA LEU A 78 -3.11 0.89 -13.86
C LEU A 78 -3.69 -0.53 -13.91
N ARG A 79 -3.42 -1.29 -14.97
CA ARG A 79 -3.87 -2.68 -15.11
C ARG A 79 -3.24 -3.59 -14.05
N ALA A 80 -1.92 -3.48 -13.84
CA ALA A 80 -1.19 -4.25 -12.84
C ALA A 80 -1.62 -3.92 -11.40
N MET A 81 -2.03 -2.67 -11.14
CA MET A 81 -2.53 -2.23 -9.83
C MET A 81 -3.92 -2.77 -9.51
N ARG A 82 -4.80 -3.01 -10.50
CA ARG A 82 -6.22 -3.39 -10.27
C ARG A 82 -6.47 -4.44 -9.18
N PRO A 83 -5.74 -5.57 -9.10
CA PRO A 83 -5.95 -6.57 -8.05
C PRO A 83 -5.50 -6.10 -6.65
N LEU A 84 -4.61 -5.11 -6.58
CA LEU A 84 -4.07 -4.51 -5.35
C LEU A 84 -4.75 -3.20 -4.97
N ARG A 85 -5.79 -2.78 -5.72
CA ARG A 85 -6.35 -1.42 -5.68
C ARG A 85 -6.70 -0.94 -4.28
N GLU A 86 -7.24 -1.83 -3.45
CA GLU A 86 -7.73 -1.51 -2.10
C GLU A 86 -6.65 -1.64 -1.02
N GLU A 87 -5.42 -2.05 -1.37
CA GLU A 87 -4.34 -2.07 -0.38
C GLU A 87 -4.05 -0.65 0.13
N SER A 88 -3.88 -0.52 1.45
CA SER A 88 -3.54 0.76 2.05
C SER A 88 -2.09 1.12 1.76
N VAL A 89 -1.84 2.37 1.38
CA VAL A 89 -0.49 2.90 1.25
C VAL A 89 -0.06 3.41 2.63
N HIS A 90 0.85 2.68 3.29
CA HIS A 90 1.41 3.02 4.63
C HIS A 90 0.37 3.16 5.75
N GLY A 91 -0.71 2.37 5.73
CA GLY A 91 -1.75 2.44 6.75
C GLY A 91 -2.53 3.77 6.78
N GLY A 92 -2.38 4.60 5.76
CA GLY A 92 -3.15 5.84 5.57
C GLY A 92 -4.54 5.60 4.98
N ALA A 93 -5.31 6.68 4.86
CA ALA A 93 -6.66 6.64 4.28
C ALA A 93 -6.69 6.45 2.75
N THR A 94 -5.55 6.68 2.08
CA THR A 94 -5.41 6.56 0.62
C THR A 94 -5.08 5.13 0.22
N THR A 95 -5.82 4.62 -0.77
CA THR A 95 -5.59 3.30 -1.35
C THR A 95 -4.48 3.34 -2.41
N LEU A 96 -3.89 2.18 -2.70
CA LEU A 96 -2.87 2.04 -3.73
C LEU A 96 -3.39 2.48 -5.09
N GLY A 97 -4.67 2.22 -5.38
CA GLY A 97 -5.27 2.67 -6.62
C GLY A 97 -5.44 4.17 -6.75
N GLU A 98 -5.86 4.82 -5.68
CA GLU A 98 -6.00 6.27 -5.68
C GLU A 98 -4.64 6.97 -5.80
N ALA A 99 -3.62 6.48 -5.09
CA ALA A 99 -2.26 6.98 -5.21
C ALA A 99 -1.72 6.75 -6.63
N THR A 100 -1.84 5.54 -7.17
CA THR A 100 -1.36 5.21 -8.52
C THR A 100 -2.01 6.07 -9.59
N ALA A 101 -3.33 6.27 -9.53
CA ALA A 101 -4.05 7.09 -10.50
C ALA A 101 -3.58 8.55 -10.48
N ARG A 102 -3.29 9.10 -9.30
CA ARG A 102 -2.72 10.45 -9.16
C ARG A 102 -1.29 10.53 -9.69
N THR A 103 -0.47 9.51 -9.42
CA THR A 103 0.91 9.42 -9.92
C THR A 103 0.95 9.43 -11.45
N VAL A 104 0.26 8.49 -12.10
CA VAL A 104 0.38 8.33 -13.56
C VAL A 104 -0.51 9.28 -14.35
N GLY A 105 -1.61 9.76 -13.77
CA GLY A 105 -2.55 10.66 -14.44
C GLY A 105 -2.20 12.14 -14.31
N ASN A 106 -1.61 12.56 -13.18
CA ASN A 106 -1.36 13.97 -12.88
C ASN A 106 0.11 14.29 -12.58
N SER A 107 1.00 13.29 -12.61
CA SER A 107 2.39 13.44 -12.16
C SER A 107 2.49 14.02 -10.74
N ASP A 108 1.57 13.63 -9.86
CA ASP A 108 1.55 14.06 -8.46
C ASP A 108 2.74 13.43 -7.71
N GLY A 109 3.69 14.27 -7.29
CA GLY A 109 4.91 13.84 -6.63
C GLY A 109 4.72 13.26 -5.23
N GLU A 110 3.68 13.69 -4.49
CA GLU A 110 3.37 13.12 -3.17
C GLU A 110 2.77 11.73 -3.33
N ALA A 111 1.89 11.56 -4.31
CA ALA A 111 1.35 10.26 -4.69
C ALA A 111 2.47 9.33 -5.20
N GLU A 112 3.37 9.83 -6.05
CA GLU A 112 4.54 9.08 -6.55
C GLU A 112 5.42 8.61 -5.40
N GLY A 113 5.78 9.48 -4.46
CA GLY A 113 6.57 9.10 -3.29
C GLY A 113 5.86 8.05 -2.42
N SER A 114 4.53 8.08 -2.38
CA SER A 114 3.72 7.09 -1.65
C SER A 114 3.74 5.73 -2.34
N VAL A 115 3.57 5.65 -3.66
CA VAL A 115 3.61 4.36 -4.37
C VAL A 115 5.02 3.76 -4.48
N VAL A 116 6.05 4.61 -4.57
CA VAL A 116 7.45 4.18 -4.49
C VAL A 116 7.73 3.53 -3.15
N ARG A 117 7.34 4.18 -2.04
CA ARG A 117 7.60 3.65 -0.70
C ARG A 117 6.83 2.34 -0.48
N TYR A 118 5.62 2.22 -1.01
CA TYR A 118 4.89 0.96 -1.03
C TYR A 118 5.69 -0.16 -1.72
N CYS A 119 6.29 0.12 -2.87
CA CYS A 119 7.15 -0.85 -3.55
C CYS A 119 8.42 -1.18 -2.78
N ALA A 120 9.05 -0.19 -2.14
CA ALA A 120 10.21 -0.41 -1.29
C ALA A 120 9.88 -1.30 -0.08
N ASP A 121 8.73 -1.07 0.58
CA ASP A 121 8.23 -1.89 1.69
C ASP A 121 7.89 -3.32 1.24
N ALA A 122 7.46 -3.49 -0.01
CA ALA A 122 7.26 -4.80 -0.64
C ALA A 122 8.57 -5.46 -1.11
N GLY A 123 9.73 -4.80 -0.96
CA GLY A 123 11.04 -5.33 -1.32
C GLY A 123 11.46 -5.12 -2.78
N PHE A 124 10.76 -4.26 -3.52
CA PHE A 124 11.02 -3.98 -4.94
C PHE A 124 11.59 -2.58 -5.14
N GLU A 125 12.74 -2.49 -5.80
CA GLU A 125 13.33 -1.21 -6.20
C GLU A 125 12.49 -0.56 -7.31
N THR A 126 12.09 0.69 -7.09
CA THR A 126 11.53 1.57 -8.12
C THR A 126 12.51 2.72 -8.36
N LEU A 127 12.45 3.37 -9.51
CA LEU A 127 13.38 4.43 -9.84
C LEU A 127 12.89 5.74 -9.23
N THR A 128 13.22 5.95 -7.96
CA THR A 128 13.23 7.31 -7.41
C THR A 128 14.42 8.10 -7.90
N ARG A 129 14.16 9.36 -8.22
CA ARG A 129 15.19 10.36 -8.50
C ARG A 129 15.91 10.77 -7.23
#